data_AF-A0A4R9VCV3-F1
#
_entry.id   AF-A0A4R9VCV3-F1
#
_cell.length_a   1.000
_cell.length_b   1.000
_cell.length_c   1.000
_cell.angle_alpha   90.00
_cell.angle_beta   90.00
_cell.angle_gamma   90.00
#
_symmetry.space_group_name_H-M   'P 1'
#
loop_
_entity.id
_entity.type
_entity.pdbx_description
1 polymer ?
#
loop_
_entity_poly.entity_id
_entity_poly.type
_entity_poly.pdbx_seq_one_letter_code
_entity_poly.pdbx_strand_id
1 'polypeptide(L)'
;DRFHFAGAFDGPIFAAKLRSRIIVPLRARGSVIGALNISRHEIGCYTLADVAVAQQCADLIAPYIFALIQTEEARRAMLAESETRNRAELLRVGASQLTEGMERERRRMAMDLHD
;
A
#
# COMPACT_ATOMS: atom_id res chain seq x y z
N ASP A 1 -1.53 24.05 19.72
CA ASP A 1 -0.27 23.30 19.69
C ASP A 1 0.33 23.24 18.29
N ARG A 2 1.66 23.35 18.16
CA ARG A 2 2.33 23.18 16.85
C ARG A 2 2.23 21.70 16.45
N PHE A 3 1.96 21.44 15.17
CA PHE A 3 1.85 20.09 14.57
C PHE A 3 0.63 19.24 15.01
N HIS A 4 -0.25 19.80 15.83
CA HIS A 4 -1.51 19.16 16.18
C HIS A 4 -2.64 19.66 15.26
N PHE A 5 -3.35 18.73 14.64
CA PHE A 5 -4.56 18.97 13.86
C PHE A 5 -5.42 17.71 13.87
N ALA A 6 -6.69 17.81 13.47
CA ALA A 6 -7.58 16.66 13.41
C ALA A 6 -7.00 15.58 12.47
N GLY A 7 -6.74 14.38 13.01
CA GLY A 7 -6.10 13.29 12.28
C GLY A 7 -4.57 13.32 12.25
N ALA A 8 -3.93 14.26 12.95
CA ALA A 8 -2.47 14.27 13.09
C ALA A 8 -1.98 13.03 13.85
N PHE A 9 -0.90 12.43 13.36
CA PHE A 9 -0.17 11.38 14.07
C PHE A 9 0.95 11.98 14.91
N ASP A 10 0.57 12.70 15.96
CA ASP A 10 1.47 13.47 16.82
C ASP A 10 1.60 12.91 18.25
N GLY A 11 0.73 11.99 18.64
CA GLY A 11 0.77 11.29 19.93
C GLY A 11 2.16 10.76 20.34
N PRO A 12 2.92 10.09 19.45
CA PRO A 12 4.26 9.61 19.78
C PRO A 12 5.25 10.73 20.13
N ILE A 13 5.06 11.95 19.62
CA ILE A 13 5.92 13.10 19.89
C ILE A 13 5.84 13.47 21.38
N PHE A 14 4.61 13.54 21.88
CA PHE A 14 4.33 13.87 23.27
C PHE A 14 4.68 12.72 24.21
N ALA A 15 4.33 11.49 23.84
CA ALA A 15 4.65 10.29 24.62
C ALA A 15 6.17 10.11 24.81
N ALA A 16 6.94 10.32 23.75
CA ALA A 16 8.40 10.26 23.78
C ALA A 16 9.06 11.56 24.29
N LYS A 17 8.29 12.57 24.72
CA LYS A 17 8.82 13.85 25.23
C LYS A 17 9.84 14.51 24.28
N LEU A 18 9.57 14.49 22.97
CA LEU A 18 10.42 15.14 21.96
C LEU A 18 10.17 16.65 21.98
N ARG A 19 11.24 17.45 22.06
CA ARG A 19 11.17 18.90 22.35
C ARG A 19 11.78 19.79 21.27
N SER A 20 12.52 19.22 20.33
CA SER A 20 12.94 19.91 19.11
C SER A 20 12.87 18.96 17.91
N ARG A 21 12.63 19.53 16.72
CA ARG A 21 12.48 18.75 15.49
C ARG A 21 12.82 19.54 14.23
N ILE A 22 13.38 18.84 13.25
CA ILE A 22 13.40 19.21 11.83
C ILE A 22 12.35 18.38 11.08
N ILE A 23 11.60 19.04 10.21
CA ILE A 23 10.67 18.40 9.26
C ILE A 23 11.03 18.90 7.87
N VAL A 24 11.41 18.00 6.98
CA VAL A 24 11.70 18.31 5.58
C VAL A 24 10.92 17.37 4.66
N PRO A 25 10.41 17.84 3.52
CA PRO A 25 9.67 17.00 2.59
C PRO A 25 10.57 16.00 1.86
N LEU A 26 10.07 14.79 1.67
CA LEU A 26 10.60 13.83 0.70
C LEU A 26 9.95 14.14 -0.66
N ARG A 27 10.77 14.52 -1.65
CA ARG A 27 10.29 14.89 -2.99
C ARG A 27 10.77 13.92 -4.04
N ALA A 28 9.85 13.41 -4.85
CA ALA A 28 10.17 12.59 -6.01
C ALA A 28 9.25 13.00 -7.17
N ARG A 29 9.81 13.07 -8.39
CA ARG A 29 9.09 13.43 -9.62
C ARG A 29 8.25 14.72 -9.53
N GLY A 30 8.76 15.73 -8.82
CA GLY A 30 8.09 17.02 -8.66
C GLY A 30 6.97 17.05 -7.60
N SER A 31 6.72 15.94 -6.91
CA SER A 31 5.67 15.83 -5.88
C SER A 31 6.26 15.50 -4.51
N VAL A 32 5.58 15.91 -3.45
CA VAL A 32 5.88 15.48 -2.08
C VAL A 32 5.27 14.10 -1.86
N ILE A 33 6.10 13.13 -1.51
CA ILE A 33 5.70 11.73 -1.29
C ILE A 33 5.70 11.35 0.20
N GLY A 34 6.17 12.25 1.07
CA GLY A 34 6.28 12.04 2.51
C GLY A 34 7.11 13.12 3.18
N ALA A 35 7.54 12.86 4.41
CA ALA A 35 8.39 13.76 5.18
C ALA A 35 9.45 12.98 5.98
N LEU A 36 10.65 13.56 6.09
CA LEU A 36 11.69 13.13 7.01
C LEU A 36 11.61 13.97 8.28
N ASN A 37 11.44 13.30 9.41
CA ASN A 37 11.36 13.91 10.73
C ASN A 37 12.58 13.52 11.56
N ILE A 38 13.31 14.51 12.07
CA ILE A 38 14.44 14.30 12.99
C ILE A 38 14.14 15.00 14.29
N SER A 39 14.22 14.29 15.43
CA SER A 39 13.81 14.83 16.72
C SER A 39 14.81 14.61 17.84
N ARG A 40 14.80 15.54 18.80
CA ARG A 40 15.58 15.45 20.04
C ARG A 40 14.74 15.80 21.27
N HIS A 41 15.17 15.30 22.41
CA HIS A 41 14.57 15.59 23.73
C HIS A 41 14.99 16.95 24.30
N GLU A 42 16.02 17.59 23.75
CA GLU A 42 16.48 18.91 24.18
C GLU A 42 15.78 20.01 23.35
N ILE A 43 15.58 21.18 23.93
CA ILE A 43 14.92 22.32 23.28
C ILE A 43 15.94 23.05 22.40
N GLY A 44 15.52 23.49 21.21
CA GLY A 44 16.32 24.44 20.42
C GLY A 44 17.61 23.89 19.84
N CYS A 45 17.75 22.57 19.72
CA CYS A 45 18.98 21.90 19.27
C CYS A 45 19.35 22.12 17.80
N TYR A 46 18.44 22.64 16.98
CA TYR A 46 18.60 22.67 15.53
C TYR A 46 18.75 24.10 15.01
N THR A 47 19.66 24.24 14.07
CA THR A 47 19.95 25.46 13.32
C THR A 47 19.41 25.35 11.88
N LEU A 48 19.45 26.44 11.13
CA LEU A 48 19.13 26.41 9.70
C LEU A 48 20.12 25.56 8.87
N ALA A 49 21.37 25.43 9.33
CA ALA A 49 22.34 24.54 8.69
C ALA A 49 21.91 23.08 8.83
N ASP A 50 21.40 22.68 9.99
CA ASP A 50 20.87 21.33 10.21
C ASP A 50 19.66 21.05 9.31
N VAL A 51 18.79 22.05 9.08
CA VAL A 51 17.67 21.93 8.14
C VAL A 51 18.16 21.70 6.71
N ALA A 52 19.20 22.43 6.28
CA ALA A 52 19.78 22.26 4.96
C ALA A 52 20.38 20.85 4.77
N VAL A 53 21.09 20.34 5.78
CA VAL A 53 21.63 18.96 5.76
C VAL A 53 20.50 17.94 5.73
N ALA A 54 19.47 18.11 6.57
CA ALA A 54 18.32 17.22 6.57
C ALA A 54 17.60 17.20 5.20
N GLN A 55 17.46 18.35 4.54
CA GLN A 55 16.88 18.42 3.20
C GLN A 55 17.75 17.68 2.17
N GLN A 56 19.08 17.81 2.23
CA GLN A 56 19.97 17.03 1.34
C GLN A 56 19.81 15.52 1.56
N CYS A 57 19.71 15.07 2.81
CA CYS A 57 19.42 13.67 3.11
C CYS A 57 18.05 13.25 2.55
N ALA A 58 17.02 14.08 2.72
CA ALA A 58 15.69 13.81 2.21
C ALA A 58 15.66 13.71 0.67
N ASP A 59 16.35 14.62 -0.02
CA ASP A 59 16.46 14.63 -1.47
C ASP A 59 17.22 13.39 -1.99
N LEU A 60 18.24 12.93 -1.25
CA LEU A 60 18.99 11.73 -1.58
C LEU A 60 18.14 10.45 -1.45
N ILE A 61 17.36 10.31 -0.36
CA ILE A 61 16.62 9.07 -0.08
C ILE A 61 15.26 9.01 -0.78
N ALA A 62 14.64 10.15 -1.11
CA ALA A 62 13.29 10.20 -1.66
C ALA A 62 13.09 9.37 -2.95
N PRO A 63 14.01 9.37 -3.95
CA PRO A 63 13.86 8.54 -5.15
C PRO A 63 13.81 7.03 -4.84
N TYR A 64 14.58 6.58 -3.86
CA TYR A 64 14.60 5.16 -3.45
C TYR A 64 13.31 4.76 -2.75
N ILE A 65 12.85 5.59 -1.80
CA ILE A 65 11.55 5.38 -1.14
C ILE A 65 10.41 5.36 -2.16
N PHE A 66 10.45 6.28 -3.14
CA PHE A 66 9.48 6.30 -4.24
C PHE A 66 9.47 4.98 -5.01
N ALA A 67 10.64 4.50 -5.45
CA ALA A 67 10.73 3.25 -6.20
C ALA A 67 10.22 2.04 -5.39
N LEU A 68 10.50 1.99 -4.09
CA LEU A 68 9.99 0.95 -3.19
C LEU A 68 8.46 0.96 -3.11
N ILE A 69 7.86 2.15 -2.92
CA ILE A 69 6.40 2.31 -2.88
C ILE A 69 5.78 1.83 -4.19
N GLN A 70 6.30 2.30 -5.33
CA GLN A 70 5.79 1.92 -6.66
C GLN A 70 5.89 0.41 -6.91
N THR A 71 6.98 -0.21 -6.47
CA THR A 71 7.20 -1.65 -6.64
C THR A 71 6.20 -2.46 -5.80
N GLU A 72 5.97 -2.07 -4.54
CA GLU A 72 5.00 -2.74 -3.68
C GLU A 72 3.56 -2.54 -4.17
N GLU A 73 3.22 -1.34 -4.66
CA GLU A 73 1.92 -1.07 -5.29
C GLU A 73 1.70 -1.93 -6.53
N ALA A 74 2.69 -2.01 -7.42
CA ALA A 74 2.63 -2.85 -8.61
C ALA A 74 2.47 -4.33 -8.23
N ARG A 75 3.22 -4.81 -7.22
CA ARG A 75 3.11 -6.18 -6.70
C ARG A 75 1.71 -6.48 -6.18
N ARG A 76 1.13 -5.57 -5.38
CA ARG A 76 -0.23 -5.71 -4.85
C ARG A 76 -1.28 -5.74 -5.96
N ALA A 77 -1.14 -4.87 -6.96
CA ALA A 77 -2.04 -4.84 -8.11
C ALA A 77 -1.99 -6.15 -8.91
N MET A 78 -0.79 -6.68 -9.18
CA MET A 78 -0.61 -7.97 -9.86
C MET A 78 -1.25 -9.14 -9.10
N LEU A 79 -1.11 -9.16 -7.78
CA LEU A 79 -1.73 -10.20 -6.95
C LEU A 79 -3.25 -10.14 -6.99
N ALA A 80 -3.82 -8.95 -6.84
CA ALA A 80 -5.28 -8.75 -6.90
C ALA A 80 -5.86 -9.10 -8.29
N GLU A 81 -5.15 -8.77 -9.37
CA GLU A 81 -5.56 -9.14 -10.72
C GLU A 81 -5.49 -10.66 -10.93
N SER A 82 -4.43 -11.32 -10.47
CA SER A 82 -4.29 -12.77 -10.54
C SER A 82 -5.43 -13.48 -9.80
N GLU A 83 -5.76 -13.02 -8.59
CA GLU A 83 -6.88 -13.58 -7.81
C GLU A 83 -8.21 -13.43 -8.55
N THR A 84 -8.46 -12.26 -9.15
CA THR A 84 -9.67 -12.01 -9.95
C THR A 84 -9.75 -12.92 -11.16
N ARG A 85 -8.66 -13.08 -11.90
CA ARG A 85 -8.57 -13.96 -13.08
C ARG A 85 -8.78 -15.43 -12.69
N ASN A 86 -8.11 -15.89 -11.64
CA ASN A 86 -8.25 -17.26 -11.15
C ASN A 86 -9.69 -17.55 -10.72
N ARG A 87 -10.33 -16.61 -10.01
CA ARG A 87 -11.73 -16.76 -9.60
C ARG A 87 -12.68 -16.83 -10.80
N ALA A 88 -12.48 -15.99 -11.81
CA ALA A 88 -13.29 -16.03 -13.03
C ALA A 88 -13.14 -17.37 -13.77
N GLU A 89 -11.91 -17.89 -13.85
CA GLU A 89 -11.64 -19.18 -14.49
C GLU A 89 -12.24 -20.35 -13.72
N LEU A 90 -12.14 -20.35 -12.39
CA LEU A 90 -12.76 -21.37 -11.54
C LEU A 90 -14.29 -21.39 -11.71
N LEU A 91 -14.93 -20.22 -11.76
CA LEU A 91 -16.38 -20.12 -12.02
C LEU A 91 -16.73 -20.65 -13.42
N ARG A 92 -15.92 -20.32 -14.44
CA ARG A 92 -16.12 -20.78 -15.81
C ARG A 92 -16.02 -22.31 -15.92
N VAL A 93 -14.97 -22.89 -15.34
CA VAL A 93 -14.75 -24.35 -15.33
C VAL A 93 -15.85 -25.04 -14.54
N GLY A 94 -16.21 -24.53 -13.35
CA GLY A 94 -17.29 -25.07 -12.54
C GLY A 94 -18.65 -25.05 -13.27
N ALA A 95 -18.98 -23.96 -13.95
CA ALA A 95 -20.20 -23.86 -14.76
C ALA A 95 -20.23 -24.87 -15.93
N SER A 96 -19.10 -25.07 -16.61
CA SER A 96 -18.98 -26.08 -17.68
C SER A 96 -19.22 -27.49 -17.15
N GLN A 97 -18.58 -27.85 -16.03
CA GLN A 97 -18.72 -29.17 -15.43
C GLN A 97 -20.16 -29.46 -14.95
N LEU A 98 -20.82 -28.47 -14.36
CA LEU A 98 -22.23 -28.59 -13.98
C LEU A 98 -23.12 -28.83 -15.19
N THR A 99 -22.93 -28.07 -16.27
CA THR A 99 -23.70 -28.23 -17.52
C THR A 99 -23.49 -29.61 -18.13
N GLU A 100 -22.24 -30.08 -18.20
CA GLU A 100 -21.92 -31.44 -18.67
C GLU A 100 -22.48 -32.54 -17.77
N GLY A 101 -22.52 -32.31 -16.45
CA GLY A 101 -23.13 -33.21 -15.48
C GLY A 101 -24.64 -33.35 -15.72
N MET A 102 -25.35 -32.22 -15.82
CA MET A 102 -26.78 -32.18 -16.09
C MET A 102 -27.15 -32.87 -17.40
N GLU A 103 -26.37 -32.64 -18.46
CA GLU A 103 -26.68 -33.22 -19.78
C GLU A 103 -26.42 -34.74 -19.84
N ARG A 104 -25.50 -35.24 -19.00
CA ARG A 104 -25.30 -36.69 -18.81
C ARG A 104 -26.46 -37.32 -18.05
N GLU A 105 -26.90 -36.68 -16.97
CA GLU A 105 -28.02 -37.16 -16.15
C GLU A 105 -29.33 -37.16 -16.95
N ARG A 106 -29.62 -36.09 -17.69
CA ARG A 106 -30.78 -35.99 -18.59
C ARG A 106 -30.80 -37.12 -19.62
N ARG A 107 -29.66 -37.42 -20.24
CA ARG A 107 -29.53 -38.52 -21.20
C ARG A 107 -29.79 -39.88 -20.56
N ARG A 108 -29.30 -40.09 -19.33
CA ARG A 108 -29.50 -41.35 -18.60
C ARG A 108 -30.99 -41.58 -18.28
N MET A 109 -31.66 -40.57 -17.75
CA MET A 109 -33.11 -40.64 -17.47
C MET A 109 -33.95 -40.88 -18.73
N ALA A 110 -33.58 -40.27 -19.86
CA ALA A 110 -34.25 -40.52 -21.13
C ALA A 110 -34.07 -41.98 -21.62
N MET A 111 -32.89 -42.57 -21.36
CA MET A 111 -32.61 -43.97 -21.70
C MET A 111 -33.41 -44.92 -20.80
N ASP A 112 -33.41 -44.68 -19.49
CA ASP A 112 -34.13 -45.50 -18.49
C ASP A 112 -35.67 -45.43 -18.64
N LEU A 113 -36.21 -44.38 -19.27
CA LEU A 113 -37.65 -44.21 -19.52
C LEU A 113 -38.13 -44.92 -20.81
N HIS A 114 -37.21 -45.26 -21.71
CA HIS A 114 -37.52 -45.90 -22.99
C HIS A 114 -37.38 -47.43 -22.96
N ASP A 115 -36.87 -48.00 -21.87
CA ASP A 115 -36.91 -49.43 -21.54
C ASP A 115 -38.16 -49.77 -20.70
#